data_AF-A0A369YJ76-F1
#
_entry.id   AF-A0A369YJ76-F1
#
_cell.length_a   1.000
_cell.length_b   1.000
_cell.length_c   1.000
_cell.angle_alpha   90.00
_cell.angle_beta   90.00
_cell.angle_gamma   90.00
#
_symmetry.space_group_name_H-M   'P 1'
#
loop_
_entity.id
_entity.type
_entity.pdbx_description
1 polymer ?
#
loop_
_entity_poly.entity_id
_entity_poly.type
_entity_poly.pdbx_seq_one_letter_code
_entity_poly.pdbx_strand_id
1 'polypeptide(L)'
;MSDDVAHVKTAFEALLKNISKPRRRLLYQQIGRELARSQRRRIKAQQNPDGIPYAPRKAKHKTKGRINSKLMFKKIGLPAHLKLRYENEGISLGFYGGDAAIAEIHQYGLKGRVRPEFNWKVPYERRELLGFSEEDAEMIEKFVLKALAEGVE
;
A
#
# COMPACT_ATOMS: atom_id res chain seq x y z
N MET A 1 -19.48 -10.36 -40.61
CA MET A 1 -20.10 -10.39 -39.26
C MET A 1 -19.56 -11.53 -38.40
N SER A 2 -19.66 -12.81 -38.78
CA SER A 2 -19.08 -13.93 -37.98
C SER A 2 -17.55 -13.91 -37.94
N ASP A 3 -16.91 -13.62 -39.08
CA ASP A 3 -15.44 -13.57 -39.17
C ASP A 3 -14.81 -12.40 -38.41
N ASP A 4 -15.50 -11.25 -38.37
CA ASP A 4 -15.03 -10.06 -37.64
C ASP A 4 -14.98 -10.34 -36.13
N VAL A 5 -16.00 -11.04 -35.61
CA VAL A 5 -16.07 -11.45 -34.19
C VAL A 5 -15.03 -12.52 -33.87
N ALA A 6 -14.76 -13.44 -34.78
CA ALA A 6 -13.72 -14.46 -34.61
C ALA A 6 -12.31 -13.85 -34.59
N HIS A 7 -12.05 -12.83 -35.40
CA HIS A 7 -10.79 -12.08 -35.40
C HIS A 7 -10.58 -11.34 -34.08
N VAL A 8 -11.63 -10.68 -33.55
CA VAL A 8 -11.57 -10.03 -32.23
C VAL A 8 -11.25 -11.05 -31.14
N LYS A 9 -11.94 -12.20 -31.13
CA LYS A 9 -11.69 -13.28 -30.15
C LYS A 9 -10.24 -13.76 -30.19
N THR A 10 -9.69 -13.95 -31.40
CA THR A 10 -8.32 -14.41 -31.60
C THR A 10 -7.29 -13.38 -31.13
N ALA A 11 -7.52 -12.10 -31.42
CA ALA A 11 -6.68 -11.00 -30.94
C ALA A 11 -6.69 -10.88 -29.41
N PHE A 12 -7.85 -11.03 -28.77
CA PHE A 12 -7.98 -11.03 -27.30
C PHE A 12 -7.27 -12.24 -26.66
N GLU A 13 -7.41 -13.43 -27.24
CA GLU A 13 -6.72 -14.62 -26.74
C GLU A 13 -5.19 -14.50 -26.85
N ALA A 14 -4.68 -13.85 -27.92
CA ALA A 14 -3.26 -13.53 -28.07
C ALA A 14 -2.81 -12.49 -27.04
N LEU A 15 -3.58 -11.42 -26.84
CA LEU A 15 -3.31 -10.37 -25.84
C LEU A 15 -3.17 -10.95 -24.43
N LEU A 16 -4.09 -11.84 -24.05
CA LEU A 16 -4.11 -12.50 -22.76
C LEU A 16 -2.95 -13.49 -22.59
N LYS A 17 -2.49 -14.13 -23.67
CA LYS A 17 -1.32 -15.01 -23.68
C LYS A 17 0.02 -14.24 -23.66
N ASN A 18 0.03 -12.97 -24.11
CA ASN A 18 1.26 -12.24 -24.43
C ASN A 18 1.95 -11.49 -23.30
N ILE A 19 1.38 -11.36 -22.09
CA ILE A 19 2.22 -10.94 -20.96
C ILE A 19 3.03 -12.14 -20.49
N SER A 20 4.16 -12.37 -21.16
CA SER A 20 5.14 -13.40 -20.80
C SER A 20 5.53 -13.29 -19.32
N LYS A 21 5.93 -14.41 -18.70
CA LYS A 21 6.36 -14.43 -17.29
C LYS A 21 7.40 -13.32 -16.97
N PRO A 22 8.43 -13.08 -17.81
CA PRO A 22 9.36 -11.96 -17.61
C PRO A 22 8.68 -10.59 -17.62
N ARG A 23 7.76 -10.35 -18.55
CA ARG A 23 7.04 -9.08 -18.68
C ARG A 23 6.09 -8.84 -17.51
N ARG A 24 5.39 -9.87 -17.02
CA ARG A 24 4.57 -9.80 -15.79
C ARG A 24 5.42 -9.41 -14.59
N ARG A 25 6.61 -10.00 -14.46
CA ARG A 25 7.52 -9.69 -13.37
C ARG A 25 7.96 -8.23 -13.38
N LEU A 26 8.24 -7.66 -14.55
CA LEU A 26 8.58 -6.23 -14.67
C LEU A 26 7.40 -5.32 -14.32
N LEU A 27 6.19 -5.67 -14.77
CA LEU A 27 4.96 -4.96 -14.43
C LEU A 27 4.73 -4.93 -12.91
N TYR A 28 4.81 -6.09 -12.27
CA TYR A 28 4.73 -6.24 -10.81
C TYR A 28 5.77 -5.40 -10.07
N GLN A 29 7.01 -5.35 -10.56
CA GLN A 29 8.07 -4.52 -9.98
C GLN A 29 7.81 -3.02 -10.11
N GLN A 30 7.21 -2.57 -11.21
CA GLN A 30 6.85 -1.18 -11.41
C GLN A 30 5.71 -0.78 -10.48
N ILE A 31 4.61 -1.54 -10.49
CA ILE A 31 3.44 -1.32 -9.64
C ILE A 31 3.84 -1.32 -8.16
N GLY A 32 4.61 -2.32 -7.72
CA GLY A 32 5.01 -2.43 -6.32
C GLY A 32 5.83 -1.24 -5.82
N ARG A 33 6.73 -0.71 -6.66
CA ARG A 33 7.54 0.47 -6.32
C ARG A 33 6.69 1.73 -6.18
N GLU A 34 5.77 1.95 -7.11
CA GLU A 34 4.88 3.12 -7.07
C GLU A 34 3.89 3.02 -5.90
N LEU A 35 3.34 1.83 -5.63
CA LEU A 35 2.53 1.60 -4.44
C LEU A 35 3.32 1.90 -3.16
N ALA A 36 4.52 1.34 -2.99
CA ALA A 36 5.34 1.61 -1.81
C ALA A 36 5.67 3.10 -1.65
N ARG A 37 5.86 3.83 -2.76
CA ARG A 37 6.04 5.29 -2.74
C ARG A 37 4.77 6.01 -2.30
N SER A 38 3.62 5.64 -2.84
CA SER A 38 2.33 6.25 -2.52
C SER A 38 1.94 6.03 -1.06
N GLN A 39 2.02 4.79 -0.56
CA GLN A 39 1.75 4.46 0.85
C GLN A 39 2.63 5.30 1.80
N ARG A 40 3.96 5.35 1.55
CA ARG A 40 4.89 6.16 2.38
C ARG A 40 4.56 7.64 2.35
N ARG A 41 4.20 8.17 1.18
CA ARG A 41 3.80 9.58 1.01
C ARG A 41 2.57 9.89 1.88
N ARG A 42 1.52 9.07 1.80
CA ARG A 42 0.30 9.24 2.63
C ARG A 42 0.57 9.10 4.12
N ILE A 43 1.33 8.08 4.54
CA ILE A 43 1.72 7.90 5.95
C ILE A 43 2.48 9.13 6.46
N LYS A 44 3.41 9.66 5.66
CA LYS A 44 4.17 10.88 6.02
C LYS A 44 3.26 12.12 6.09
N ALA A 45 2.26 12.20 5.21
CA ALA A 45 1.24 13.24 5.20
C ALA A 45 0.18 13.08 6.32
N GLN A 46 0.18 11.94 7.03
CA GLN A 46 -0.82 11.59 8.05
C GLN A 46 -2.25 11.49 7.49
N GLN A 47 -2.41 10.83 6.34
CA GLN A 47 -3.69 10.66 5.67
C GLN A 47 -4.00 9.19 5.44
N ASN A 48 -5.29 8.85 5.51
CA ASN A 48 -5.85 7.59 5.07
C ASN A 48 -5.87 7.51 3.53
N PRO A 49 -6.16 6.33 2.93
CA PRO A 49 -6.25 6.15 1.49
C PRO A 49 -7.32 7.02 0.80
N ASP A 50 -8.39 7.35 1.50
CA ASP A 50 -9.44 8.28 1.05
C ASP A 50 -9.03 9.77 1.13
N GLY A 51 -7.80 10.06 1.57
CA GLY A 51 -7.28 11.42 1.74
C GLY A 51 -7.66 12.07 3.06
N ILE A 52 -8.54 11.47 3.87
CA ILE A 52 -8.96 12.00 5.17
C ILE A 52 -7.76 11.96 6.13
N PRO A 53 -7.46 13.05 6.86
CA PRO A 53 -6.41 13.03 7.87
C PRO A 53 -6.64 11.97 8.94
N TYR A 54 -5.56 11.35 9.42
CA TYR A 54 -5.63 10.43 10.55
C TYR A 54 -6.28 11.08 11.77
N ALA A 55 -7.04 10.27 12.50
CA ALA A 55 -7.58 10.68 13.79
C ALA A 55 -6.46 11.27 14.68
N PRO A 56 -6.68 12.43 15.32
CA PRO A 56 -5.63 13.14 16.03
C PRO A 56 -5.08 12.29 17.17
N ARG A 57 -3.79 12.49 17.48
CA ARG A 57 -3.16 11.82 18.61
C ARG A 57 -3.66 12.44 19.91
N LYS A 58 -4.01 11.61 20.89
CA LYS A 58 -4.31 12.08 22.26
C LYS A 58 -3.16 12.95 22.78
N ALA A 59 -3.51 14.13 23.28
CA ALA A 59 -2.53 15.08 23.81
C ALA A 59 -1.79 14.44 24.98
N LYS A 60 -0.46 14.58 24.99
CA LYS A 60 0.37 14.22 26.14
C LYS A 60 0.68 15.49 26.93
N HIS A 61 0.72 15.37 28.26
CA HIS A 61 1.24 16.45 29.10
C HIS A 61 2.65 16.85 28.62
N LYS A 62 2.84 18.16 28.39
CA LYS A 62 4.11 18.70 27.93
C LYS A 62 5.07 18.75 29.13
N THR A 63 6.15 17.97 29.08
CA THR A 63 7.29 18.18 29.98
C THR A 63 8.11 19.36 29.46
N LYS A 64 8.47 20.29 30.35
CA LYS A 64 9.25 21.50 30.04
C LYS A 64 10.54 21.10 29.29
N GLY A 65 10.81 21.74 28.14
CA GLY A 65 12.02 21.50 27.32
C GLY A 65 11.96 20.33 26.32
N ARG A 66 10.93 19.47 26.31
CA ARG A 66 10.87 18.33 25.38
C ARG A 66 10.03 18.64 24.13
N ILE A 67 10.67 18.63 22.95
CA ILE A 67 9.97 18.73 21.66
C ILE A 67 9.22 17.41 21.40
N ASN A 68 7.92 17.39 21.69
CA ASN A 68 7.06 16.26 21.37
C ASN A 68 6.57 16.36 19.92
N SER A 69 7.08 15.49 19.05
CA SER A 69 6.51 15.31 17.72
C SER A 69 5.03 14.91 17.79
N LYS A 70 4.16 15.72 17.19
CA LYS A 70 2.74 15.41 17.03
C LYS A 70 2.48 14.33 15.97
N LEU A 71 3.34 14.23 14.96
CA LEU A 71 3.21 13.24 13.88
C LEU A 71 3.41 11.81 14.41
N MET A 72 2.53 10.91 13.97
CA MET A 72 2.61 9.47 14.22
C MET A 72 3.41 8.77 13.10
N PHE A 73 3.80 7.52 13.33
CA PHE A 73 4.39 6.65 12.29
C PHE A 73 5.65 7.20 11.61
N LYS A 74 6.40 8.10 12.25
CA LYS A 74 7.63 8.69 11.68
C LYS A 74 8.66 7.67 11.20
N LYS A 75 8.80 6.55 11.93
CA LYS A 75 9.68 5.43 11.54
C LYS A 75 9.00 4.52 10.51
N ILE A 76 7.77 4.09 10.80
CA ILE A 76 6.99 3.19 9.95
C ILE A 76 6.83 3.71 8.51
N GLY A 77 6.72 5.04 8.32
CA GLY A 77 6.64 5.65 6.99
C GLY A 77 7.96 5.71 6.20
N LEU A 78 9.07 5.23 6.75
CA LEU A 78 10.37 5.23 6.06
C LEU A 78 10.52 3.99 5.16
N PRO A 79 11.35 4.08 4.09
CA PRO A 79 11.66 2.95 3.20
C PRO A 79 12.08 1.66 3.92
N ALA A 80 12.82 1.78 5.03
CA ALA A 80 13.33 0.62 5.77
C ALA A 80 12.24 -0.22 6.46
N HIS A 81 11.06 0.37 6.71
CA HIS A 81 10.01 -0.23 7.52
C HIS A 81 8.84 -0.79 6.69
N LEU A 82 8.56 -0.20 5.51
CA LEU A 82 7.60 -0.74 4.55
C LEU A 82 8.33 -1.59 3.50
N LYS A 83 8.20 -2.92 3.57
CA LYS A 83 8.95 -3.83 2.70
C LYS A 83 8.10 -4.30 1.53
N LEU A 84 8.66 -4.17 0.34
CA LEU A 84 8.17 -4.76 -0.89
C LEU A 84 8.94 -6.07 -1.14
N ARG A 85 8.23 -7.16 -1.39
CA ARG A 85 8.80 -8.45 -1.78
C ARG A 85 8.23 -8.88 -3.13
N TYR A 86 9.09 -9.49 -3.93
CA TYR A 86 8.71 -10.07 -5.21
C TYR A 86 8.54 -11.58 -5.04
N GLU A 87 7.40 -12.08 -5.46
CA GLU A 87 7.05 -13.50 -5.38
C GLU A 87 6.99 -14.07 -6.81
N ASN A 88 6.85 -15.39 -6.93
CA ASN A 88 6.86 -16.05 -8.24
C ASN A 88 5.72 -15.56 -9.15
N GLU A 89 4.55 -15.27 -8.57
CA GLU A 89 3.35 -14.83 -9.29
C GLU A 89 2.73 -13.57 -8.69
N GLY A 90 3.54 -12.68 -8.11
CA GLY A 90 3.01 -11.45 -7.55
C GLY A 90 4.02 -10.62 -6.76
N ILE A 91 3.46 -9.72 -5.96
CA ILE A 91 4.19 -8.91 -5.01
C ILE A 91 3.45 -8.89 -3.68
N SER A 92 4.20 -8.75 -2.59
CA SER A 92 3.65 -8.41 -1.29
C SER A 92 4.27 -7.11 -0.80
N LEU A 93 3.43 -6.21 -0.29
CA LEU A 93 3.84 -4.93 0.28
C LEU A 93 3.26 -4.81 1.68
N GLY A 94 4.12 -4.66 2.68
CA GLY A 94 3.65 -4.57 4.05
C GLY A 94 4.73 -4.35 5.10
N PHE A 95 4.29 -4.38 6.34
CA PHE A 95 5.14 -4.24 7.53
C PHE A 95 5.49 -5.62 8.09
N TYR A 96 6.56 -5.69 8.88
CA TYR A 96 7.03 -6.95 9.47
C TYR A 96 7.45 -6.75 10.93
N GLY A 97 7.42 -7.82 11.72
CA GLY A 97 7.82 -7.79 13.13
C GLY A 97 7.03 -6.77 13.95
N GLY A 98 7.71 -5.98 14.77
CA GLY A 98 7.07 -4.96 15.61
C GLY A 98 6.31 -3.89 14.83
N ASP A 99 6.76 -3.54 13.63
CA ASP A 99 6.05 -2.58 12.78
C ASP A 99 4.72 -3.14 12.29
N ALA A 100 4.66 -4.45 11.99
CA ALA A 100 3.42 -5.12 11.61
C ALA A 100 2.40 -5.09 12.74
N ALA A 101 2.82 -5.42 13.98
CA ALA A 101 1.94 -5.40 15.14
C ALA A 101 1.36 -4.00 15.39
N ILE A 102 2.18 -2.95 15.29
CA ILE A 102 1.70 -1.56 15.43
C ILE A 102 0.76 -1.21 14.29
N ALA A 103 1.14 -1.54 13.05
CA ALA A 103 0.36 -1.22 11.88
C ALA A 103 -1.01 -1.90 11.91
N GLU A 104 -1.08 -3.18 12.27
CA GLU A 104 -2.32 -3.95 12.39
C GLU A 104 -3.27 -3.35 13.42
N ILE A 105 -2.76 -3.00 14.61
CA ILE A 105 -3.57 -2.35 15.64
C ILE A 105 -4.22 -1.07 15.11
N HIS A 106 -3.44 -0.25 14.40
CA HIS A 106 -3.94 1.01 13.87
C HIS A 106 -4.80 0.83 12.62
N GLN A 107 -4.46 -0.10 11.73
CA GLN A 107 -5.17 -0.40 10.48
C GLN A 107 -6.63 -0.76 10.75
N TYR A 108 -6.88 -1.53 11.82
CA TYR A 108 -8.21 -2.02 12.16
C TYR A 108 -8.79 -1.40 13.44
N GLY A 109 -8.08 -0.48 14.09
CA GLY A 109 -8.52 0.16 15.34
C GLY A 109 -8.62 -0.80 16.53
N LEU A 110 -7.71 -1.77 16.62
CA LEU A 110 -7.73 -2.81 17.65
C LEU A 110 -7.33 -2.29 19.03
N LYS A 111 -7.47 -3.15 20.03
CA LYS A 111 -6.97 -2.88 21.38
C LYS A 111 -5.50 -3.24 21.49
N GLY A 112 -4.68 -2.29 21.92
CA GLY A 112 -3.23 -2.44 22.08
C GLY A 112 -2.72 -2.02 23.46
N ARG A 113 -1.51 -2.45 23.81
CA ARG A 113 -0.82 -1.99 25.03
C ARG A 113 -0.09 -0.68 24.73
N VAL A 114 -0.24 0.31 25.61
CA VAL A 114 0.43 1.62 25.43
C VAL A 114 1.91 1.55 25.84
N ARG A 115 2.21 0.79 26.90
CA ARG A 115 3.57 0.49 27.32
C ARG A 115 3.72 -0.99 27.67
N PRO A 116 4.89 -1.60 27.42
CA PRO A 116 5.15 -3.01 27.74
C PRO A 116 4.95 -3.34 29.22
N GLU A 117 5.16 -2.38 30.12
CA GLU A 117 5.06 -2.59 31.57
C GLU A 117 3.60 -2.66 32.06
N PHE A 118 2.65 -2.10 31.29
CA PHE A 118 1.23 -2.07 31.68
C PHE A 118 0.46 -3.24 31.08
N ASN A 119 -0.33 -3.95 31.89
CA ASN A 119 -1.07 -5.14 31.44
C ASN A 119 -2.44 -4.84 30.80
N TRP A 120 -2.93 -3.60 30.90
CA TRP A 120 -4.23 -3.22 30.33
C TRP A 120 -4.09 -2.74 28.87
N LYS A 121 -5.10 -3.07 28.05
CA LYS A 121 -5.17 -2.68 26.63
C LYS A 121 -6.18 -1.55 26.43
N VAL A 122 -5.88 -0.63 25.52
CA VAL A 122 -6.77 0.46 25.12
C VAL A 122 -7.23 0.32 23.68
N PRO A 123 -8.46 0.73 23.34
CA PRO A 123 -8.85 0.88 21.95
C PRO A 123 -8.04 2.00 21.28
N TYR A 124 -7.67 1.78 20.02
CA TYR A 124 -7.02 2.77 19.17
C TYR A 124 -7.97 3.19 18.05
N GLU A 125 -7.95 4.47 17.71
CA GLU A 125 -8.64 4.94 16.50
C GLU A 125 -8.03 4.34 15.24
N ARG A 126 -8.89 4.00 14.27
CA ARG A 126 -8.49 3.48 12.96
C ARG A 126 -7.66 4.50 12.19
N ARG A 127 -6.53 4.07 11.66
CA ARG A 127 -5.61 4.83 10.80
C ARG A 127 -5.07 3.85 9.77
N GLU A 128 -5.53 3.98 8.55
CA GLU A 128 -5.28 3.03 7.48
C GLU A 128 -3.91 3.32 6.86
N LEU A 129 -2.90 2.58 7.31
CA LEU A 129 -1.53 2.72 6.83
C LEU A 129 -1.32 2.02 5.49
N LEU A 130 -2.10 0.97 5.23
CA LEU A 130 -2.12 0.24 3.97
C LEU A 130 -3.52 0.30 3.38
N GLY A 131 -3.60 0.56 2.09
CA GLY A 131 -4.85 0.59 1.33
C GLY A 131 -4.65 1.36 0.03
N PHE A 132 -5.48 1.11 -0.96
CA PHE A 132 -5.40 1.83 -2.24
C PHE A 132 -6.19 3.12 -2.15
N SER A 133 -5.57 4.24 -2.56
CA SER A 133 -6.35 5.42 -2.92
C SER A 133 -6.87 5.28 -4.35
N GLU A 134 -7.75 6.19 -4.76
CA GLU A 134 -8.22 6.27 -6.14
C GLU A 134 -7.05 6.43 -7.12
N GLU A 135 -6.07 7.27 -6.80
CA GLU A 135 -4.89 7.46 -7.66
C GLU A 135 -4.00 6.21 -7.73
N ASP A 136 -3.98 5.37 -6.68
CA ASP A 136 -3.27 4.09 -6.74
C ASP A 136 -3.98 3.13 -7.71
N ALA A 137 -5.32 3.08 -7.67
CA ALA A 137 -6.11 2.22 -8.55
C ALA A 137 -5.94 2.65 -10.02
N GLU A 138 -6.06 3.94 -10.31
CA GLU A 138 -5.83 4.51 -11.65
C GLU A 138 -4.41 4.24 -12.16
N MET A 139 -3.41 4.38 -11.29
CA MET A 139 -2.01 4.10 -11.62
C MET A 139 -1.81 2.62 -11.97
N ILE A 140 -2.37 1.70 -11.19
CA ILE A 140 -2.32 0.26 -11.47
C ILE A 140 -2.99 -0.03 -12.81
N GLU A 141 -4.21 0.49 -13.02
CA GLU A 141 -4.96 0.29 -14.26
C GLU A 141 -4.14 0.76 -15.47
N LYS A 142 -3.57 1.96 -15.41
CA LYS A 142 -2.72 2.50 -16.46
C LYS A 142 -1.51 1.61 -16.76
N PHE A 143 -0.85 1.08 -15.75
CA PHE A 143 0.27 0.15 -15.95
C PHE A 143 -0.18 -1.16 -16.60
N VAL A 144 -1.33 -1.70 -16.20
CA VAL A 144 -1.88 -2.94 -16.78
C VAL A 144 -2.29 -2.72 -18.23
N LEU A 145 -3.04 -1.64 -18.52
CA LEU A 145 -3.45 -1.30 -19.88
C LEU A 145 -2.25 -1.08 -20.79
N LYS A 146 -1.23 -0.36 -20.32
CA LYS A 146 0.03 -0.21 -21.05
C LYS A 146 0.70 -1.55 -21.31
N ALA A 147 0.79 -2.42 -20.30
CA ALA A 147 1.43 -3.72 -20.45
C ALA A 147 0.71 -4.63 -21.45
N LEU A 148 -0.61 -4.53 -21.55
CA LEU A 148 -1.42 -5.22 -22.56
C LEU A 148 -1.20 -4.62 -23.95
N ALA A 149 -1.12 -3.29 -24.07
CA ALA A 149 -0.98 -2.59 -25.34
C ALA A 149 0.36 -2.88 -26.06
N GLU A 150 1.51 -2.89 -25.36
CA GLU A 150 2.80 -3.13 -26.04
C GLU A 150 3.06 -4.63 -26.37
N GLY A 151 2.05 -5.49 -26.25
CA GLY A 151 2.05 -6.88 -26.75
C GLY A 151 1.24 -7.07 -28.04
N VAL A 152 0.74 -5.97 -28.61
CA VAL A 152 0.06 -5.89 -29.91
C VAL A 152 1.02 -5.22 -30.89
N GLU A 153 1.96 -5.99 -31.42
CA GLU A 153 2.66 -5.67 -32.67
C GLU A 153 2.42 -6.81 -33.66
#